data_AF-A0A0F9HS69-F1
#
_entry.id   AF-A0A0F9HS69-F1
#
_cell.length_a   1.000
_cell.length_b   1.000
_cell.length_c   1.000
_cell.angle_alpha   90.00
_cell.angle_beta   90.00
_cell.angle_gamma   90.00
#
_symmetry.space_group_name_H-M   'P 1'
#
loop_
_entity.id
_entity.type
_entity.pdbx_description
1 polymer ?
#
loop_
_entity_poly.entity_id
_entity_poly.type
_entity_poly.pdbx_seq_one_letter_code
_entity_poly.pdbx_strand_id
1 'polypeptide(L)'
;MRALLIKVDFQTGKRAGGINPRDSNLSCYGWQDLNGGLEIRLVEDDRDLSQYKGAAGVTILNGKKAINQAIMVNIPTMYAVKDKELLLSHLKERNVPLNTFAGKTLDSQAGILFKEGMAGIVEKKPRLVE
;
A
#
# COMPACT_ATOMS: atom_id res chain seq x y z
N MET A 1 -7.49 -20.70 1.21
CA MET A 1 -6.93 -19.36 1.47
C MET A 1 -8.02 -18.32 1.39
N ARG A 2 -8.12 -17.45 2.41
CA ARG A 2 -9.11 -16.38 2.50
C ARG A 2 -8.41 -15.10 2.97
N ALA A 3 -8.95 -13.95 2.59
CA ALA A 3 -8.50 -12.66 3.09
C ALA A 3 -9.69 -11.73 3.33
N LEU A 4 -9.43 -10.64 4.06
CA LEU A 4 -10.36 -9.54 4.24
C LEU A 4 -9.78 -8.29 3.59
N LEU A 5 -10.54 -7.65 2.70
CA LEU A 5 -10.32 -6.27 2.31
C LEU A 5 -11.13 -5.38 3.25
N ILE A 6 -10.47 -4.43 3.90
CA ILE A 6 -11.01 -3.72 5.06
C ILE A 6 -10.82 -2.22 4.86
N LYS A 7 -11.87 -1.44 5.08
CA LYS A 7 -11.77 0.02 5.25
C LYS A 7 -11.15 0.34 6.61
N VAL A 8 -10.14 1.20 6.60
CA VAL A 8 -9.37 1.60 7.76
C VAL A 8 -9.31 3.11 7.85
N ASP A 9 -9.58 3.61 9.05
CA ASP A 9 -9.17 4.95 9.43
C ASP A 9 -7.80 4.84 10.10
N PHE A 10 -6.74 5.25 9.37
CA PHE A 10 -5.38 5.18 9.86
C PHE A 10 -5.05 6.25 10.91
N GLN A 11 -5.86 7.31 11.04
CA GLN A 11 -5.68 8.31 12.09
C GLN A 11 -6.11 7.75 13.44
N THR A 12 -7.24 7.04 13.48
CA THR A 12 -7.77 6.45 14.72
C THR A 12 -7.36 4.99 14.93
N GLY A 13 -6.87 4.32 13.88
CA GLY A 13 -6.56 2.89 13.87
C GLY A 13 -7.81 2.00 13.78
N LYS A 14 -9.01 2.55 13.60
CA LYS A 14 -10.26 1.79 13.52
C LYS A 14 -10.39 1.07 12.19
N ARG A 15 -10.88 -0.17 12.25
CA ARG A 15 -11.18 -1.03 11.10
C ARG A 15 -12.68 -1.28 11.02
N ALA A 16 -13.19 -1.29 9.80
CA ALA A 16 -14.56 -1.69 9.53
C ALA A 16 -14.86 -3.10 10.08
N GLY A 17 -16.12 -3.34 10.43
CA GLY A 17 -16.56 -4.60 11.03
C GLY A 17 -16.03 -4.85 12.44
N GLY A 18 -15.41 -3.88 13.10
CA GLY A 18 -14.82 -4.06 14.43
C GLY A 18 -13.62 -5.02 14.43
N ILE A 19 -12.97 -5.21 13.28
CA ILE A 19 -11.85 -6.13 13.13
C ILE A 19 -10.70 -5.68 14.03
N ASN A 20 -10.23 -6.60 14.88
CA ASN A 20 -9.12 -6.33 15.79
C ASN A 20 -7.80 -6.21 15.00
N PRO A 21 -7.11 -5.06 15.03
CA PRO A 21 -5.82 -4.90 14.35
C PRO A 21 -4.70 -5.78 14.89
N ARG A 22 -4.85 -6.28 16.13
CA ARG A 22 -3.88 -7.12 16.83
C ARG A 22 -4.23 -8.61 16.75
N ASP A 23 -5.18 -8.99 15.92
CA ASP A 23 -5.51 -10.39 15.70
C ASP A 23 -4.32 -11.12 15.07
N SER A 24 -3.80 -12.14 15.77
CA SER A 24 -2.60 -12.87 15.38
C SER A 24 -2.79 -13.71 14.13
N ASN A 25 -4.03 -14.07 13.78
CA ASN A 25 -4.30 -14.89 12.59
C ASN A 25 -4.82 -14.03 11.43
N LEU A 26 -4.66 -12.70 11.52
CA LEU A 26 -4.89 -11.74 10.44
C LEU A 26 -3.58 -11.05 10.02
N SER A 27 -2.86 -11.67 9.11
CA SER A 27 -1.56 -11.19 8.62
C SER A 27 -1.71 -10.07 7.59
N CYS A 28 -1.00 -8.96 7.80
CA CYS A 28 -0.84 -7.89 6.80
C CYS A 28 0.59 -7.90 6.25
N TYR A 29 0.73 -8.17 4.94
CA TYR A 29 2.03 -8.20 4.25
C TYR A 29 2.41 -6.86 3.61
N GLY A 30 2.07 -5.75 4.27
CA GLY A 30 2.25 -4.40 3.74
C GLY A 30 1.22 -4.03 2.65
N TRP A 31 0.11 -4.76 2.57
CA TRP A 31 -1.00 -4.45 1.67
C TRP A 31 -1.90 -3.39 2.28
N GLN A 32 -1.43 -2.15 2.24
CA GLN A 32 -2.15 -0.99 2.78
C GLN A 32 -2.12 0.16 1.77
N ASP A 33 -3.27 0.80 1.60
CA ASP A 33 -3.39 2.11 1.00
C ASP A 33 -3.65 3.13 2.11
N LEU A 34 -2.57 3.76 2.58
CA LEU A 34 -2.63 4.74 3.66
C LEU A 34 -3.43 5.99 3.28
N ASN A 35 -3.55 6.30 1.98
CA ASN A 35 -4.27 7.47 1.49
C ASN A 35 -5.74 7.15 1.22
N GLY A 36 -6.03 5.98 0.63
CA GLY A 36 -7.39 5.52 0.34
C GLY A 36 -8.10 4.84 1.51
N GLY A 37 -7.40 4.59 2.62
CA GLY A 37 -7.99 4.02 3.82
C GLY A 37 -8.38 2.55 3.64
N LEU A 38 -7.53 1.75 2.99
CA LEU A 38 -7.77 0.33 2.75
C LEU A 38 -6.59 -0.52 3.25
N GLU A 39 -6.90 -1.73 3.73
CA GLU A 39 -5.90 -2.77 3.92
C GLU A 39 -6.44 -4.15 3.54
N ILE A 40 -5.53 -5.04 3.18
CA ILE A 40 -5.84 -6.46 2.95
C ILE A 40 -5.12 -7.29 4.01
N ARG A 41 -5.86 -8.14 4.72
CA ARG A 41 -5.32 -9.09 5.69
C ARG A 41 -5.65 -10.52 5.31
N LEU A 42 -4.62 -11.38 5.26
CA LEU A 42 -4.80 -12.82 5.07
C LEU A 42 -5.33 -13.46 6.35
N VAL A 43 -6.27 -14.39 6.21
CA VAL A 43 -6.81 -15.20 7.30
C VAL A 43 -6.01 -16.50 7.36
N GLU A 44 -5.21 -16.64 8.41
CA GLU A 44 -4.26 -17.75 8.59
C GLU A 44 -4.90 -18.99 9.25
N ASP A 45 -6.17 -18.89 9.66
CA ASP A 45 -6.94 -19.98 10.27
C ASP A 45 -8.23 -20.29 9.50
N ASP A 46 -8.96 -21.29 9.99
CA ASP A 46 -10.20 -21.80 9.42
C ASP A 46 -11.47 -21.14 10.00
N ARG A 47 -11.32 -20.03 10.75
CA ARG A 47 -12.43 -19.34 11.43
C ARG A 47 -13.61 -19.01 10.51
N ASP A 48 -14.79 -18.88 11.11
CA ASP A 48 -15.96 -18.38 10.40
C ASP A 48 -15.90 -16.86 10.21
N LEU A 49 -16.14 -16.44 8.97
CA LEU A 49 -16.16 -15.03 8.54
C LEU A 49 -17.59 -14.54 8.24
N SER A 50 -18.62 -15.37 8.49
CA SER A 50 -20.02 -15.05 8.23
C SER A 50 -20.46 -13.72 8.88
N GLN A 51 -19.92 -13.41 10.06
CA GLN A 51 -20.11 -12.14 10.77
C GLN A 51 -19.73 -10.89 9.96
N TYR A 52 -18.86 -11.01 8.95
CA TYR A 52 -18.45 -9.91 8.08
C TYR A 52 -19.19 -9.89 6.74
N LYS A 53 -20.06 -10.86 6.47
CA LYS A 53 -20.79 -10.92 5.20
C LYS A 53 -21.78 -9.75 5.12
N GLY A 54 -21.56 -8.86 4.15
CA GLY A 54 -22.36 -7.64 3.98
C GLY A 54 -22.04 -6.53 4.99
N ALA A 55 -21.04 -6.71 5.85
CA ALA A 55 -20.60 -5.66 6.75
C ALA A 55 -20.02 -4.49 5.96
N ALA A 56 -20.51 -3.27 6.23
CA ALA A 56 -20.06 -2.08 5.52
C ALA A 56 -18.54 -1.88 5.67
N GLY A 57 -17.84 -1.75 4.55
CA GLY A 57 -16.38 -1.56 4.54
C GLY A 57 -15.55 -2.83 4.75
N VAL A 58 -16.17 -4.02 4.75
CA VAL A 58 -15.45 -5.30 4.76
C VAL A 58 -15.86 -6.13 3.54
N THR A 59 -14.89 -6.75 2.89
CA THR A 59 -15.13 -7.68 1.78
C THR A 59 -14.32 -8.95 2.00
N ILE A 60 -15.01 -10.10 1.93
CA ILE A 60 -14.38 -11.41 2.08
C ILE A 60 -13.86 -11.84 0.70
N LEU A 61 -12.56 -12.13 0.63
CA LEU A 61 -11.86 -12.56 -0.57
C LEU A 61 -11.59 -14.06 -0.47
N ASN A 62 -12.16 -14.83 -1.40
CA ASN A 62 -12.05 -16.29 -1.40
C ASN A 62 -11.10 -16.76 -2.51
N GLY A 63 -10.01 -17.40 -2.11
CA GLY A 63 -9.03 -17.97 -3.03
C GLY A 63 -8.00 -16.96 -3.56
N LYS A 64 -6.84 -17.50 -3.95
CA LYS A 64 -5.66 -16.74 -4.40
C LYS A 64 -5.96 -15.72 -5.49
N LYS A 65 -6.78 -16.08 -6.49
CA LYS A 65 -7.12 -15.20 -7.62
C LYS A 65 -7.84 -13.93 -7.15
N ALA A 66 -8.85 -14.07 -6.28
CA ALA A 66 -9.59 -12.92 -5.76
C ALA A 66 -8.70 -12.03 -4.90
N ILE A 67 -7.80 -12.62 -4.11
CA ILE A 67 -6.87 -11.89 -3.25
C ILE A 67 -5.87 -11.10 -4.10
N ASN A 68 -5.23 -11.74 -5.09
CA ASN A 68 -4.27 -11.06 -5.97
C ASN A 68 -4.93 -9.95 -6.80
N GLN A 69 -6.17 -10.15 -7.25
CA GLN A 69 -6.90 -9.10 -7.94
C GLN A 69 -7.21 -7.92 -7.01
N ALA A 70 -7.62 -8.18 -5.77
CA ALA A 70 -7.85 -7.12 -4.80
C ALA A 70 -6.55 -6.35 -4.49
N ILE A 71 -5.41 -7.05 -4.37
CA ILE A 71 -4.11 -6.42 -4.15
C ILE A 71 -3.77 -5.46 -5.31
N MET A 72 -3.87 -5.93 -6.56
CA MET A 72 -3.53 -5.10 -7.73
C MET A 72 -4.44 -3.88 -7.89
N VAL A 73 -5.71 -4.00 -7.50
CA VAL A 73 -6.69 -2.91 -7.65
C VAL A 73 -6.58 -1.88 -6.53
N ASN A 74 -6.34 -2.33 -5.29
CA ASN A 74 -6.50 -1.47 -4.12
C ASN A 74 -5.18 -1.07 -3.46
N ILE A 75 -4.09 -1.79 -3.69
CA ILE A 75 -2.81 -1.49 -3.03
C ILE A 75 -1.92 -0.70 -4.00
N PRO A 76 -1.55 0.55 -3.66
CA PRO A 76 -0.77 1.38 -4.55
C PRO A 76 0.63 0.82 -4.72
N THR A 77 1.18 1.07 -5.91
CA THR A 77 2.61 0.92 -6.12
C THR A 77 3.34 2.02 -5.36
N MET A 78 4.36 1.62 -4.60
CA MET A 78 5.16 2.55 -3.80
C MET A 78 6.42 2.95 -4.56
N TYR A 79 6.86 4.19 -4.34
CA TYR A 79 8.10 4.71 -4.90
C TYR A 79 8.95 5.23 -3.75
N ALA A 80 10.25 4.99 -3.82
CA ALA A 80 11.18 5.44 -2.78
C ALA A 80 12.50 5.89 -3.41
N VAL A 81 13.14 6.88 -2.80
CA VAL A 81 14.49 7.27 -3.15
C VAL A 81 15.45 6.21 -2.60
N LYS A 82 16.05 5.41 -3.47
CA LYS A 82 17.05 4.39 -3.09
C LYS A 82 18.45 4.97 -3.04
N ASP A 83 18.76 5.85 -4.00
CA ASP A 83 20.06 6.50 -4.11
C ASP A 83 19.86 8.01 -4.25
N LYS A 84 20.07 8.70 -3.13
CA LYS A 84 19.87 10.14 -3.05
C LYS A 84 20.94 10.91 -3.82
N GLU A 85 22.18 10.43 -3.85
CA GLU A 85 23.28 11.12 -4.53
C GLU A 85 23.11 11.03 -6.05
N LEU A 86 22.72 9.86 -6.55
CA LEU A 86 22.37 9.66 -7.95
C LEU A 86 21.17 10.52 -8.36
N LEU A 87 20.12 10.56 -7.54
CA LEU A 87 18.95 11.40 -7.80
C LEU A 87 19.34 12.90 -7.87
N LEU A 88 20.12 13.39 -6.91
CA LEU A 88 20.56 14.79 -6.90
C LEU A 88 21.46 15.13 -8.08
N SER A 89 22.34 14.21 -8.49
CA SER A 89 23.21 14.38 -9.66
C SER A 89 22.39 14.48 -10.94
N HIS A 90 21.39 13.60 -11.10
CA HIS A 90 20.52 13.60 -12.28
C HIS A 90 19.58 14.82 -12.32
N LEU A 91 19.10 15.30 -11.16
CA LEU A 91 18.34 16.55 -11.07
C LEU A 91 19.18 17.75 -11.54
N LYS A 92 20.46 17.82 -11.14
CA LYS A 92 21.38 18.87 -11.62
C LYS A 92 21.63 18.78 -13.11
N GLU A 93 21.89 17.57 -13.63
CA GLU A 93 22.10 17.34 -15.07
C GLU A 93 20.90 17.79 -15.91
N ARG A 94 19.69 17.56 -15.41
CA ARG A 94 18.44 17.98 -16.07
C ARG A 94 18.04 19.44 -15.78
N ASN A 95 18.90 20.21 -15.12
CA ASN A 95 18.63 21.59 -14.70
C ASN A 95 17.32 21.75 -13.91
N VAL A 96 16.93 20.74 -13.13
CA VAL A 96 15.75 20.80 -12.26
C VAL A 96 16.15 21.49 -10.95
N PRO A 97 15.62 22.69 -10.67
CA PRO A 97 16.00 23.44 -9.48
C PRO A 97 15.55 22.75 -8.19
N LEU A 98 16.41 22.69 -7.15
CA LEU A 98 16.03 22.06 -5.88
C LEU A 98 14.92 22.82 -5.13
N ASN A 99 14.80 24.13 -5.37
CA ASN A 99 13.71 24.95 -4.83
C ASN A 99 12.33 24.57 -5.39
N THR A 100 12.25 23.84 -6.51
CA THR A 100 11.00 23.23 -7.01
C THR A 100 10.38 22.28 -5.98
N PHE A 101 11.19 21.74 -5.06
CA PHE A 101 10.74 20.83 -4.00
C PHE A 101 10.62 21.51 -2.62
N ALA A 102 10.66 22.85 -2.55
CA ALA A 102 10.53 23.57 -1.28
C ALA A 102 9.23 23.16 -0.55
N GLY A 103 9.36 22.83 0.74
CA GLY A 103 8.24 22.35 1.57
C GLY A 103 7.80 20.90 1.31
N LYS A 104 8.48 20.17 0.42
CA LYS A 104 8.21 18.76 0.13
C LYS A 104 9.45 17.90 0.38
N THR A 105 9.26 16.64 0.73
CA THR A 105 10.35 15.66 0.81
C THR A 105 10.56 15.02 -0.56
N LEU A 106 11.78 14.59 -0.86
CA LEU A 106 12.06 13.85 -2.10
C LEU A 106 11.25 12.55 -2.15
N ASP A 107 11.04 11.90 -1.00
CA ASP A 107 10.22 10.69 -0.90
C ASP A 107 8.75 10.94 -1.28
N SER A 108 8.17 12.07 -0.87
CA SER A 108 6.79 12.40 -1.27
C SER A 108 6.66 12.70 -2.76
N GLN A 109 7.77 13.04 -3.43
CA GLN A 109 7.82 13.31 -4.88
C GLN A 109 8.36 12.13 -5.69
N ALA A 110 8.79 11.03 -5.04
CA ALA A 110 9.45 9.92 -5.70
C ALA A 110 8.63 9.33 -6.85
N GLY A 111 7.31 9.21 -6.70
CA GLY A 111 6.45 8.70 -7.78
C GLY A 111 6.35 9.62 -8.99
N ILE A 112 6.42 10.94 -8.81
CA ILE A 112 6.43 11.92 -9.91
C ILE A 112 7.79 11.86 -10.61
N LEU A 113 8.86 11.94 -9.83
CA LEU A 113 10.23 11.91 -10.33
C LEU A 113 10.55 10.59 -11.07
N PHE A 114 10.02 9.46 -10.61
CA PHE A 114 10.15 8.19 -11.32
C PHE A 114 9.48 8.24 -12.70
N LYS A 115 8.26 8.79 -12.79
CA LYS A 115 7.53 8.95 -14.07
C LYS A 115 8.24 9.89 -15.04
N GLU A 116 8.95 10.87 -14.52
CA GLU A 116 9.81 11.77 -15.31
C GLU A 116 11.13 11.11 -15.75
N GLY A 117 11.39 9.87 -15.32
CA GLY A 117 12.60 9.12 -15.66
C GLY A 117 13.81 9.48 -14.81
N MET A 118 13.61 9.98 -13.59
CA MET A 118 14.73 10.32 -12.71
C MET A 118 15.40 9.07 -12.14
N ALA A 119 16.74 9.04 -12.24
CA ALA A 119 17.56 8.01 -11.63
C ALA A 119 17.54 8.08 -10.09
N GLY A 120 17.96 6.99 -9.44
CA GLY A 120 18.04 6.91 -7.97
C GLY A 120 16.72 6.59 -7.26
N ILE A 121 15.64 6.39 -8.02
CA ILE A 121 14.31 6.03 -7.49
C ILE A 121 13.99 4.59 -7.87
N VAL A 122 13.34 3.87 -6.94
CA VAL A 122 12.85 2.51 -7.19
C VAL A 122 11.34 2.44 -7.08
N GLU A 123 10.75 1.65 -7.98
CA GLU A 123 9.36 1.23 -7.93
C GLU A 123 9.26 -0.08 -7.12
N LYS A 124 8.34 -0.13 -6.15
CA LYS A 124 8.01 -1.32 -5.38
C LYS A 124 6.53 -1.64 -5.57
N LYS A 125 6.26 -2.60 -6.44
CA LYS A 125 4.92 -3.16 -6.64
C LYS A 125 4.50 -3.97 -5.41
N PRO A 126 3.20 -4.01 -5.09
CA PRO A 126 2.73 -4.84 -4.00
C PRO A 126 3.04 -6.32 -4.29
N ARG A 127 3.49 -7.05 -3.26
CA ARG A 127 3.72 -8.49 -3.35
C ARG A 127 2.40 -9.19 -3.63
N LEU A 128 2.38 -10.17 -4.52
CA LEU A 128 1.20 -11.03 -4.70
C LEU A 128 1.31 -12.27 -3.81
N VAL A 129 0.17 -12.86 -3.47
CA VAL A 129 0.15 -14.15 -2.78
C VAL A 129 0.62 -15.25 -3.73
N GLU A 130 1.41 -16.18 -3.20
CA GLU A 130 1.98 -17.36 -3.88
C GLU A 130 1.11 -18.62 -3.69
#